data_AF-A0A8I0H0I9-F1
#
_entry.id   AF-A0A8I0H0I9-F1
#
_cell.length_a   1.000
_cell.length_b   1.000
_cell.length_c   1.000
_cell.angle_alpha   90.00
_cell.angle_beta   90.00
_cell.angle_gamma   90.00
#
_symmetry.space_group_name_H-M   'P 1'
#
loop_
_entity.id
_entity.type
_entity.pdbx_description
1 polymer ?
#
loop_
_entity_poly.entity_id
_entity_poly.type
_entity_poly.pdbx_seq_one_letter_code
_entity_poly.pdbx_strand_id
1 'polypeptide(L)'
;SHYAFSHGRSGAHAEIREGFDAFLDTPRAARLGASYVEFFSGLPKEADLRADASIDKAIAALSRFAVVGRLDDQKGFAEAIRRELALRVRIGHENRAGGARPGLRAHDLSEAQLTRVRALCAPDLAVWEAAP
;
A
#
# COMPACT_ATOMS: atom_id res chain seq x y z
N SER A 1 -2.05 -7.12 4.73
CA SER A 1 -1.74 -7.16 3.29
C SER A 1 -3.01 -7.47 2.52
N HIS A 2 -3.18 -6.94 1.30
CA HIS A 2 -4.32 -7.24 0.43
C HIS A 2 -4.47 -8.75 0.18
N TYR A 3 -3.36 -9.45 -0.05
CA TYR A 3 -3.35 -10.90 -0.22
C TYR A 3 -3.97 -11.64 0.97
N ALA A 4 -3.48 -11.41 2.20
CA ALA A 4 -3.98 -12.13 3.38
C ALA A 4 -5.46 -11.80 3.71
N PHE A 5 -5.94 -10.63 3.29
CA PHE A 5 -7.34 -10.27 3.44
C PHE A 5 -8.21 -11.01 2.41
N SER A 6 -7.78 -11.06 1.15
CA SER A 6 -8.56 -11.55 0.01
C SER A 6 -8.47 -13.06 -0.26
N HIS A 7 -7.35 -13.69 0.11
CA HIS A 7 -7.11 -15.10 -0.16
C HIS A 7 -8.11 -15.99 0.58
N GLY A 8 -8.70 -16.96 -0.14
CA GLY A 8 -9.65 -17.92 0.42
C GLY A 8 -11.03 -17.35 0.78
N ARG A 9 -11.36 -16.12 0.34
CA ARG A 9 -12.71 -15.54 0.48
C ARG A 9 -13.57 -15.88 -0.73
N SER A 10 -13.98 -17.15 -0.83
CA SER A 10 -14.84 -17.64 -1.91
C SER A 10 -16.08 -16.76 -2.08
N GLY A 11 -16.33 -16.30 -3.32
CA GLY A 11 -17.49 -15.47 -3.66
C GLY A 11 -17.35 -13.98 -3.34
N ALA A 12 -16.23 -13.55 -2.77
CA ALA A 12 -15.95 -12.12 -2.59
C ALA A 12 -15.49 -11.48 -3.90
N HIS A 13 -15.90 -10.23 -4.15
CA HIS A 13 -15.48 -9.47 -5.35
C HIS A 13 -13.96 -9.40 -5.53
N ALA A 14 -13.23 -9.37 -4.41
CA ALA A 14 -11.76 -9.31 -4.38
C ALA A 14 -11.10 -10.66 -4.05
N GLU A 15 -11.77 -11.80 -4.25
CA GLU A 15 -11.21 -13.14 -3.99
C GLU A 15 -9.84 -13.33 -4.68
N ILE A 16 -8.91 -13.98 -3.99
CA ILE A 16 -7.68 -14.53 -4.57
C ILE A 16 -7.73 -16.04 -4.34
N ARG A 17 -7.60 -16.82 -5.42
CA ARG A 17 -7.70 -18.28 -5.39
C ARG A 17 -6.35 -18.97 -5.46
N GLU A 18 -5.42 -18.29 -6.12
CA GLU A 18 -4.07 -18.75 -6.35
C GLU A 18 -3.27 -18.71 -5.05
N GLY A 19 -2.41 -19.72 -4.87
CA GLY A 19 -1.41 -19.69 -3.81
C GLY A 19 -0.45 -18.51 -3.98
N PHE A 20 0.26 -18.16 -2.90
CA PHE A 20 1.02 -16.90 -2.84
C PHE A 20 2.03 -16.75 -3.97
N ASP A 21 2.83 -17.79 -4.25
CA ASP A 21 3.86 -17.74 -5.30
C ASP A 21 3.27 -17.54 -6.69
N ALA A 22 2.14 -18.19 -6.99
CA ALA A 22 1.45 -18.02 -8.26
C ALA A 22 0.78 -16.64 -8.34
N PHE A 23 0.25 -16.14 -7.22
CA PHE A 23 -0.32 -14.80 -7.15
C PHE A 23 0.72 -13.72 -7.48
N LEU A 24 1.97 -13.85 -7.00
CA LEU A 24 3.04 -12.88 -7.26
C LEU A 24 3.34 -12.69 -8.76
N ASP A 25 3.02 -13.66 -9.62
CA ASP A 25 3.21 -13.58 -11.07
C ASP A 25 2.02 -12.96 -11.81
N THR A 26 0.97 -12.55 -11.09
CA THR A 26 -0.24 -12.00 -11.72
C THR A 26 -0.13 -10.50 -11.98
N PRO A 27 -0.81 -9.99 -13.03
CA PRO A 27 -0.96 -8.53 -13.23
C PRO A 27 -1.59 -7.82 -12.03
N ARG A 28 -2.43 -8.53 -11.28
CA ARG A 28 -3.07 -8.02 -10.06
C ARG A 28 -2.05 -7.78 -8.94
N ALA A 29 -1.08 -8.69 -8.74
CA ALA A 29 -0.02 -8.48 -7.77
C ALA A 29 0.89 -7.30 -8.15
N ALA A 30 1.23 -7.18 -9.43
CA ALA A 30 2.00 -6.04 -9.94
C ALA A 30 1.26 -4.71 -9.70
N ARG A 31 -0.05 -4.66 -9.96
CA ARG A 31 -0.87 -3.48 -9.70
C ARG A 31 -0.97 -3.16 -8.20
N LEU A 32 -1.22 -4.16 -7.36
CA LEU A 32 -1.29 -3.98 -5.90
C LEU A 32 0.05 -3.54 -5.30
N GLY A 33 1.18 -3.91 -5.90
CA GLY A 33 2.51 -3.43 -5.52
C GLY A 33 2.83 -2.00 -5.98
N ALA A 34 1.95 -1.39 -6.78
CA ALA A 34 2.08 -0.02 -7.27
C ALA A 34 0.84 0.83 -6.90
N SER A 35 0.24 0.57 -5.73
CA SER A 35 -0.98 1.22 -5.28
C SER A 35 -0.78 2.71 -5.02
N TYR A 36 0.34 3.13 -4.41
CA TYR A 36 0.65 4.54 -4.22
C TYR A 36 0.86 5.25 -5.56
N VAL A 37 1.55 4.61 -6.50
CA VAL A 37 1.67 5.17 -7.85
C VAL A 37 0.29 5.29 -8.51
N GLU A 38 -0.57 4.28 -8.39
CA GLU A 38 -1.94 4.30 -8.91
C GLU A 38 -2.74 5.47 -8.34
N PHE A 39 -2.71 5.66 -7.01
CA PHE A 39 -3.53 6.69 -6.36
C PHE A 39 -3.02 8.11 -6.57
N PHE A 40 -1.69 8.32 -6.57
CA PHE A 40 -1.13 9.67 -6.57
C PHE A 40 -0.74 10.17 -7.97
N SER A 41 -0.49 9.30 -8.95
CA SER A 41 -0.06 9.75 -10.30
C SER A 41 -1.17 10.45 -11.10
N GLY A 42 -2.45 10.20 -10.77
CA GLY A 42 -3.60 10.74 -11.50
C GLY A 42 -3.74 10.22 -12.94
N LEU A 43 -3.07 9.10 -13.25
CA LEU A 43 -3.07 8.49 -14.58
C LEU A 43 -4.29 7.60 -14.82
N PRO A 44 -4.68 7.34 -16.08
CA PRO A 44 -5.75 6.41 -16.39
C PRO A 44 -5.38 4.98 -15.98
N LYS A 45 -6.41 4.12 -15.86
CA LYS A 45 -6.30 2.75 -15.34
C LYS A 45 -5.36 1.85 -16.15
N GLU A 46 -5.18 2.18 -17.43
CA GLU A 46 -4.39 1.46 -18.43
C GLU A 46 -2.92 1.89 -18.45
N ALA A 47 -2.54 2.92 -17.68
CA ALA A 47 -1.17 3.40 -17.62
C ALA A 47 -0.23 2.36 -17.00
N ASP A 48 1.02 2.38 -17.45
CA ASP A 48 2.10 1.61 -16.84
C ASP A 48 2.53 2.27 -15.52
N LEU A 49 2.06 1.72 -14.40
CA LEU A 49 2.36 2.19 -13.05
C LEU A 49 3.80 1.93 -12.62
N ARG A 50 4.57 1.15 -13.39
CA ARG A 50 5.97 0.83 -13.09
C ARG A 50 6.95 1.71 -13.86
N ALA A 51 6.48 2.48 -14.83
CA ALA A 51 7.31 3.43 -15.57
C ALA A 51 7.76 4.56 -14.65
N ASP A 52 9.02 4.99 -14.80
CA ASP A 52 9.61 6.08 -14.00
C ASP A 52 8.75 7.35 -14.05
N ALA A 53 8.21 7.70 -15.23
CA ALA A 53 7.32 8.85 -15.39
C ALA A 53 6.03 8.78 -14.55
N SER A 54 5.52 7.57 -14.28
CA SER A 54 4.35 7.37 -13.42
C SER A 54 4.71 7.53 -11.95
N ILE A 55 5.87 7.00 -11.55
CA ILE A 55 6.43 7.13 -10.20
C ILE A 55 6.71 8.60 -9.89
N ASP A 56 7.37 9.32 -10.80
CA ASP A 56 7.70 10.74 -10.66
C ASP A 56 6.44 11.60 -10.52
N LYS A 57 5.38 11.30 -11.29
CA LYS A 57 4.08 11.96 -11.14
C LYS A 57 3.48 11.74 -9.77
N ALA A 58 3.55 10.52 -9.24
CA ALA A 58 3.04 10.20 -7.91
C ALA A 58 3.81 10.96 -6.82
N ILE A 59 5.15 11.00 -6.91
CA ILE A 59 6.01 11.75 -5.99
C ILE A 59 5.69 13.25 -6.05
N ALA A 60 5.60 13.82 -7.25
CA ALA A 60 5.29 15.23 -7.46
C ALA A 60 3.87 15.60 -6.98
N ALA A 61 2.91 14.68 -7.07
CA ALA A 61 1.58 14.89 -6.52
C ALA A 61 1.60 14.84 -4.99
N LEU A 62 2.35 13.89 -4.41
CA LEU A 62 2.48 13.73 -2.97
C LEU A 62 3.12 14.95 -2.31
N SER A 63 4.11 15.57 -2.96
CA SER A 63 4.78 16.79 -2.46
C SER A 63 3.86 18.03 -2.41
N ARG A 64 2.66 17.97 -2.97
CA ARG A 64 1.68 19.06 -2.94
C ARG A 64 0.76 19.01 -1.72
N PHE A 65 0.76 17.91 -0.98
CA PHE A 65 -0.01 17.80 0.26
C PHE A 65 0.69 18.61 1.37
N ALA A 66 -0.10 19.36 2.15
CA ALA A 66 0.44 20.11 3.29
C ALA A 66 0.93 19.19 4.42
N VAL A 67 0.31 18.02 4.57
CA VAL A 67 0.70 16.98 5.54
C VAL A 67 0.50 15.61 4.91
N VAL A 68 1.50 14.76 5.01
CA VAL A 68 1.42 13.32 4.74
C VAL A 68 1.80 12.59 6.02
N GLY A 69 1.01 11.60 6.42
CA GLY A 69 1.22 10.82 7.64
C GLY A 69 1.63 9.39 7.34
N ARG A 70 2.32 8.75 8.29
CA ARG A 70 2.69 7.34 8.21
C ARG A 70 1.92 6.53 9.26
N LEU A 71 1.60 5.27 8.92
CA LEU A 71 0.77 4.40 9.76
C LEU A 71 1.46 4.00 11.08
N ASP A 72 2.80 3.98 11.08
CA ASP A 72 3.65 3.74 12.23
C ASP A 72 3.88 5.00 13.09
N ASP A 73 3.59 6.19 12.57
CA ASP A 73 3.65 7.47 13.30
C ASP A 73 2.34 8.27 13.24
N GLN A 74 1.27 7.67 13.77
CA GLN A 74 -0.03 8.32 13.88
C GLN A 74 -0.01 9.57 14.78
N LYS A 75 0.89 9.58 15.78
CA LYS A 75 1.02 10.70 16.71
C LYS A 75 1.65 11.90 15.98
N GLY A 76 2.74 11.70 15.25
CA GLY A 76 3.37 12.73 14.42
C GLY A 76 2.41 13.30 13.39
N PHE A 77 1.61 12.45 12.74
CA PHE A 77 0.55 12.91 11.84
C PHE A 77 -0.48 13.82 12.53
N ALA A 78 -1.02 13.41 13.69
CA ALA A 78 -1.99 14.22 14.42
C ALA A 78 -1.42 15.59 14.85
N GLU A 79 -0.15 15.63 15.24
CA GLU A 79 0.57 16.86 15.59
C GLU A 79 0.81 17.77 14.38
N ALA A 80 1.16 17.19 13.23
CA ALA A 80 1.31 17.93 11.98
C ALA A 80 -0.02 18.56 11.54
N ILE A 81 -1.13 17.82 11.57
CA ILE A 81 -2.46 18.35 11.29
C ILE A 81 -2.82 19.50 12.24
N ARG A 82 -2.52 19.35 13.53
CA ARG A 82 -2.76 20.43 14.51
C ARG A 82 -1.98 21.70 14.18
N ARG A 83 -0.73 21.57 13.74
CA ARG A 83 0.09 22.71 13.36
C ARG A 83 -0.44 23.39 12.09
N GLU A 84 -0.73 22.62 11.04
CA GLU A 84 -1.14 23.18 9.74
C GLU A 84 -2.57 23.73 9.73
N LEU A 85 -3.49 23.10 10.48
CA LEU A 85 -4.91 23.47 10.44
C LEU A 85 -5.44 24.08 11.74
N ALA A 86 -4.61 24.19 12.79
CA ALA A 86 -5.04 24.58 14.15
C ALA A 86 -6.15 23.67 14.74
N LEU A 87 -6.29 22.44 14.23
CA LEU A 87 -7.31 21.48 14.63
C LEU A 87 -6.72 20.27 15.35
N ARG A 88 -7.34 19.87 16.46
CA ARG A 88 -6.97 18.63 17.15
C ARG A 88 -7.76 17.45 16.57
N VAL A 89 -7.06 16.52 15.92
CA VAL A 89 -7.65 15.26 15.44
C VAL A 89 -7.44 14.15 16.47
N ARG A 90 -8.48 13.33 16.67
CA ARG A 90 -8.40 12.10 17.47
C ARG A 90 -8.52 10.91 16.52
N ILE A 91 -7.45 10.13 16.41
CA ILE A 91 -7.43 8.92 15.58
C ILE A 91 -8.00 7.76 16.40
N GLY A 92 -9.18 7.29 16.00
CA GLY A 92 -9.85 6.13 16.60
C GLY A 92 -9.21 4.81 16.18
N HIS A 93 -9.60 3.72 16.85
CA HIS A 93 -9.23 2.36 16.45
C HIS A 93 -10.50 1.61 16.07
N GLU A 94 -10.67 1.34 14.77
CA GLU A 94 -11.78 0.55 14.23
C GLU A 94 -11.28 -0.77 13.66
N ASN A 95 -12.20 -1.71 13.39
CA ASN A 95 -11.87 -3.02 12.83
C ASN A 95 -10.82 -3.79 13.64
N ARG A 96 -10.84 -3.66 14.98
CA ARG A 96 -10.02 -4.50 15.86
C ARG A 96 -10.29 -5.95 15.49
N ALA A 97 -9.27 -6.67 15.04
CA ALA A 97 -9.39 -8.05 14.59
C ALA A 97 -9.82 -8.96 15.76
N GLY A 98 -11.12 -9.03 16.05
CA GLY A 98 -11.72 -9.87 17.09
C GLY A 98 -11.71 -11.37 16.75
N GLY A 99 -10.92 -11.78 15.77
CA GLY A 99 -10.77 -13.14 15.29
C GLY A 99 -9.73 -13.12 14.19
N ALA A 100 -8.45 -13.18 14.56
CA ALA A 100 -7.38 -13.30 13.59
C ALA A 100 -7.56 -14.63 12.84
N ARG A 101 -8.13 -14.59 11.63
CA ARG A 101 -7.95 -15.71 10.70
C ARG A 101 -6.44 -15.86 10.46
N PRO A 102 -5.89 -17.08 10.55
CA PRO A 102 -4.51 -17.31 10.18
C PRO A 102 -4.37 -16.93 8.70
N GLY A 103 -3.53 -15.95 8.44
CA GLY A 103 -3.27 -15.42 7.11
C GLY A 103 -1.80 -15.08 7.04
N LEU A 104 -1.20 -15.30 5.88
CA LEU A 104 0.23 -15.20 5.64
C LEU A 104 0.83 -13.94 6.27
N ARG A 105 1.76 -14.11 7.20
CA ARG A 105 2.52 -13.05 7.88
C ARG A 105 3.87 -12.88 7.20
N ALA A 106 4.51 -11.73 7.44
CA ALA A 106 5.82 -11.44 6.87
C ALA A 106 6.90 -12.46 7.30
N HIS A 107 6.83 -12.96 8.54
CA HIS A 107 7.76 -13.98 9.05
C HIS A 107 7.52 -15.38 8.47
N ASP A 108 6.39 -15.61 7.80
CA ASP A 108 6.11 -16.87 7.10
C ASP A 108 6.73 -16.90 5.70
N LEU A 109 7.24 -15.76 5.21
CA LEU A 109 7.78 -15.64 3.86
C LEU A 109 9.25 -16.05 3.82
N SER A 110 9.60 -16.86 2.83
CA SER A 110 10.99 -17.11 2.46
C SER A 110 11.68 -15.83 1.96
N GLU A 111 13.01 -15.82 1.99
CA GLU A 111 13.81 -14.71 1.44
C GLU A 111 13.55 -14.49 -0.05
N ALA A 112 13.38 -15.57 -0.82
CA ALA A 112 13.04 -15.50 -2.24
C ALA A 112 11.68 -14.82 -2.46
N GLN A 113 10.68 -15.16 -1.65
CA GLN A 113 9.36 -14.51 -1.68
C GLN A 113 9.43 -13.03 -1.28
N LEU A 114 10.18 -12.70 -0.23
CA LEU A 114 10.41 -11.31 0.18
C LEU A 114 11.08 -10.49 -0.92
N THR A 115 12.04 -11.08 -1.61
CA THR A 115 12.72 -10.45 -2.76
C THR A 115 11.74 -10.16 -3.89
N ARG A 116 10.88 -11.13 -4.26
CA ARG A 116 9.83 -10.93 -5.26
C ARG A 116 8.81 -9.86 -4.84
N VAL A 117 8.39 -9.86 -3.57
CA VAL A 117 7.50 -8.82 -3.02
C VAL A 117 8.14 -7.44 -3.12
N ARG A 118 9.41 -7.29 -2.72
CA ARG A 118 10.14 -6.01 -2.84
C ARG A 118 10.25 -5.55 -4.28
N ALA A 119 10.49 -6.46 -5.23
CA ALA A 119 10.55 -6.12 -6.65
C ALA A 119 9.18 -5.65 -7.20
N LEU A 120 8.08 -6.29 -6.77
CA LEU A 120 6.73 -5.84 -7.11
C LEU A 120 6.44 -4.47 -6.52
N CYS A 121 6.82 -4.26 -5.26
CA CYS A 121 6.59 -3.02 -4.51
C CYS A 121 7.62 -1.91 -4.80
N ALA A 122 8.62 -2.14 -5.66
CA ALA A 122 9.65 -1.15 -5.96
C ALA A 122 9.09 0.24 -6.36
N PRO A 123 8.02 0.36 -7.18
CA PRO A 123 7.42 1.65 -7.50
C PRO A 123 6.84 2.36 -6.27
N ASP A 124 6.08 1.64 -5.44
CA ASP A 124 5.51 2.20 -4.21
C ASP A 124 6.57 2.52 -3.15
N LEU A 125 7.65 1.73 -3.08
CA LEU A 125 8.78 2.02 -2.21
C LEU A 125 9.45 3.34 -2.61
N ALA A 126 9.61 3.61 -3.91
CA ALA A 126 10.14 4.89 -4.36
C ALA A 126 9.26 6.07 -3.92
N VAL A 127 7.93 5.93 -4.04
CA VAL A 127 6.98 6.95 -3.54
C VAL A 127 7.03 7.08 -2.03
N TRP A 128 7.10 5.97 -1.30
CA TRP A 128 7.15 5.92 0.16
C TRP A 128 8.40 6.60 0.73
N GLU A 129 9.58 6.32 0.16
CA GLU A 129 10.85 6.91 0.60
C GLU A 129 10.95 8.40 0.24
N ALA A 130 10.31 8.83 -0.85
CA ALA A 130 10.23 10.24 -1.24
C ALA A 130 9.19 11.04 -0.43
N ALA A 131 8.32 10.37 0.35
CA ALA A 131 7.29 11.03 1.13
C ALA A 131 7.92 11.84 2.28
N PRO A 132 7.49 13.11 2.48
CA PRO A 132 8.03 14.01 3.50
C PRO A 132 7.75 13.56 4.94
#